data_AF-A0A6A6CAM7-F1
#
_entry.id   AF-A0A6A6CAM7-F1
#
_cell.length_a   1.000
_cell.length_b   1.000
_cell.length_c   1.000
_cell.angle_alpha   90.00
_cell.angle_beta   90.00
_cell.angle_gamma   90.00
#
_symmetry.space_group_name_H-M   'P 1'
#
loop_
_entity.id
_entity.type
_entity.pdbx_description
1 polymer ?
#
loop_
_entity_poly.entity_id
_entity_poly.type
_entity_poly.pdbx_seq_one_letter_code
_entity_poly.pdbx_strand_id
1 'polypeptide(L)'
;MGSIDQPPFPIVDFAKWHDPQGKDDRLSIAKSLVDGCRSHGSVYVINHGVSQELVSKAFDMSSRFYHLSDAVKEQVAHPPGMEIHRGWTKLGGENASNYSFDGLEKLKQSAAVPEKRECLDVGSDERPDMPNMWLPEQTLPGFRETIMDFHQEARGVVTAVLGALGLGIGLRDPDYFTNLHPPIRNHLRVLYSPPIPAAELESGAAKRMGTHTDFSPLAVIFQDDCGGLQMANPYKNDGVFTDVTPIESTCVLTLGQPFERWTNGFLKAVPHRVAIPPRADRFDGAERMTRGRLSLAYFADLVPDTVIEPLPECVDDGHPRLFDPVTIREIFQNGYKMMESRYGEKVSSS
;
A
#
# COMPACT_ATOMS: atom_id res chain seq x y z
N MET A 1 5.40 -10.77 -25.98
CA MET A 1 5.46 -9.50 -25.24
C MET A 1 4.71 -8.47 -26.07
N GLY A 2 3.48 -8.11 -25.68
CA GLY A 2 2.78 -7.00 -26.30
C GLY A 2 3.38 -5.70 -25.79
N SER A 3 3.87 -4.86 -26.69
CA SER A 3 4.30 -3.50 -26.37
C SER A 3 3.12 -2.75 -25.77
N ILE A 4 3.25 -2.31 -24.51
CA ILE A 4 2.39 -1.26 -23.98
C ILE A 4 3.10 0.02 -24.39
N ASP A 5 2.64 0.64 -25.49
CA ASP A 5 3.32 1.80 -26.08
C ASP A 5 3.39 3.00 -25.12
N GLN A 6 2.55 3.06 -24.07
CA GLN A 6 2.74 3.94 -22.90
C GLN A 6 2.15 3.33 -21.61
N PRO A 7 2.87 3.40 -20.46
CA PRO A 7 2.36 2.91 -19.19
C PRO A 7 1.09 3.68 -18.76
N PRO A 8 0.14 3.03 -18.06
CA PRO A 8 -1.14 3.64 -17.68
C PRO A 8 -1.00 4.75 -16.62
N PHE A 9 0.15 4.81 -15.95
CA PHE A 9 0.53 5.84 -14.98
C PHE A 9 1.94 6.35 -15.30
N PRO A 10 2.28 7.60 -14.93
CA PRO A 10 3.62 8.14 -15.15
C PRO A 10 4.70 7.29 -14.47
N ILE A 11 5.87 7.22 -15.11
CA ILE A 11 7.09 6.63 -14.53
C ILE A 11 7.98 7.79 -14.08
N VAL A 12 8.40 7.75 -12.82
CA VAL A 12 9.34 8.73 -12.23
C VAL A 12 10.67 8.05 -11.95
N ASP A 13 11.73 8.61 -12.52
CA ASP A 13 13.08 8.06 -12.40
C ASP A 13 13.85 8.69 -11.23
N PHE A 14 14.22 7.86 -10.25
CA PHE A 14 14.96 8.27 -9.06
C PHE A 14 16.49 8.09 -9.19
N ALA A 15 17.03 7.71 -10.34
CA ALA A 15 18.46 7.47 -10.52
C ALA A 15 19.32 8.66 -10.05
N LYS A 16 18.94 9.88 -10.45
CA LYS A 16 19.66 11.11 -10.05
C LYS A 16 19.25 11.66 -8.69
N TRP A 17 18.17 11.16 -8.10
CA TRP A 17 17.79 11.54 -6.74
C TRP A 17 18.89 11.13 -5.75
N HIS A 18 19.44 9.94 -5.96
CA HIS A 18 20.48 9.33 -5.15
C HIS A 18 21.90 9.84 -5.45
N ASP A 19 22.07 10.65 -6.51
CA ASP A 19 23.35 11.25 -6.86
C ASP A 19 23.66 12.45 -5.94
N PRO A 20 24.79 12.44 -5.19
CA PRO A 20 25.22 13.57 -4.37
C PRO A 20 25.46 14.88 -5.16
N GLN A 21 25.73 14.80 -6.47
CA GLN A 21 26.00 15.95 -7.34
C GLN A 21 24.74 16.48 -8.05
N GLY A 22 23.63 15.73 -8.03
CA GLY A 22 22.41 16.00 -8.81
C GLY A 22 21.41 16.99 -8.20
N LYS A 23 21.85 18.03 -7.46
CA LYS A 23 20.91 18.93 -6.75
C LYS A 23 19.86 19.58 -7.67
N ASP A 24 20.24 20.04 -8.85
CA ASP A 24 19.31 20.65 -9.81
C ASP A 24 18.32 19.63 -10.40
N ASP A 25 18.74 18.36 -10.50
CA ASP A 25 17.89 17.26 -10.98
C ASP A 25 16.84 16.86 -9.93
N ARG A 26 17.13 17.00 -8.62
CA ARG A 26 16.20 16.63 -7.53
C ARG A 26 14.90 17.41 -7.57
N LEU A 27 14.94 18.72 -7.81
CA LEU A 27 13.71 19.52 -7.90
C LEU A 27 12.85 19.11 -9.10
N SER A 28 13.48 18.77 -10.24
CA SER A 28 12.75 18.30 -11.43
C SER A 28 12.08 16.95 -11.17
N ILE A 29 12.78 16.01 -10.52
CA ILE A 29 12.23 14.71 -10.12
C ILE A 29 11.07 14.90 -9.14
N ALA A 30 11.27 15.74 -8.12
CA ALA A 30 10.27 16.05 -7.11
C ALA A 30 8.98 16.66 -7.72
N LYS A 31 9.13 17.60 -8.66
CA LYS A 31 7.98 18.17 -9.39
C LYS A 31 7.28 17.11 -10.25
N SER A 32 8.04 16.28 -10.96
CA SER A 32 7.47 15.20 -11.79
C SER A 32 6.69 14.18 -10.94
N LEU A 33 7.20 13.87 -9.75
CA LEU A 33 6.53 13.03 -8.77
C LEU A 33 5.19 13.64 -8.33
N VAL A 34 5.21 14.90 -7.90
CA VAL A 34 4.01 15.62 -7.44
C VAL A 34 2.99 15.78 -8.56
N ASP A 35 3.41 16.15 -9.76
CA ASP A 35 2.53 16.30 -10.92
C ASP A 35 1.90 14.95 -11.33
N GLY A 36 2.67 13.86 -11.26
CA GLY A 36 2.18 12.51 -11.49
C GLY A 36 1.14 12.08 -10.47
N CYS A 37 1.46 12.22 -9.17
CA CYS A 37 0.54 11.93 -8.08
C CYS A 37 -0.72 12.81 -8.12
N ARG A 38 -0.60 14.10 -8.46
CA ARG A 38 -1.74 14.99 -8.63
C ARG A 38 -2.62 14.51 -9.76
N SER A 39 -2.06 14.35 -10.96
CA SER A 39 -2.83 14.09 -12.17
C SER A 39 -3.47 12.71 -12.21
N HIS A 40 -2.78 11.69 -11.65
CA HIS A 40 -3.19 10.29 -11.78
C HIS A 40 -3.47 9.59 -10.44
N GLY A 41 -3.09 10.20 -9.31
CA GLY A 41 -3.23 9.59 -7.98
C GLY A 41 -2.18 8.55 -7.62
N SER A 42 -1.42 8.08 -8.60
CA SER A 42 -0.38 7.06 -8.45
C SER A 42 0.65 7.22 -9.57
N VAL A 43 1.86 6.74 -9.30
CA VAL A 43 2.98 6.71 -10.25
C VAL A 43 3.77 5.42 -10.07
N TYR A 44 4.45 5.00 -11.13
CA TYR A 44 5.54 4.04 -11.02
C TYR A 44 6.83 4.79 -10.65
N VAL A 45 7.64 4.19 -9.80
CA VAL A 45 8.98 4.67 -9.47
C VAL A 45 9.99 3.65 -9.97
N ILE A 46 10.99 4.09 -10.74
CA ILE A 46 12.14 3.29 -11.17
C ILE A 46 13.42 3.81 -10.52
N ASN A 47 14.46 2.97 -10.51
CA ASN A 47 15.75 3.31 -9.91
C ASN A 47 15.58 3.79 -8.45
N HIS A 48 14.60 3.21 -7.75
CA HIS A 48 14.18 3.59 -6.41
C HIS A 48 15.23 3.25 -5.34
N GLY A 49 16.12 2.29 -5.60
CA GLY A 49 17.25 1.92 -4.73
C GLY A 49 17.25 0.47 -4.27
N VAL A 50 16.14 -0.27 -4.40
CA VAL A 50 16.07 -1.70 -4.07
C VAL A 50 16.48 -2.51 -5.28
N SER A 51 17.43 -3.43 -5.12
CA SER A 51 17.88 -4.27 -6.23
C SER A 51 16.80 -5.26 -6.67
N GLN A 52 16.73 -5.53 -7.98
CA GLN A 52 15.80 -6.53 -8.52
C GLN A 52 16.05 -7.92 -7.92
N GLU A 53 17.31 -8.24 -7.61
CA GLU A 53 17.69 -9.49 -6.94
C GLU A 53 17.03 -9.63 -5.55
N LEU A 54 17.07 -8.57 -4.74
CA LEU A 54 16.46 -8.59 -3.41
C LEU A 54 14.93 -8.67 -3.49
N VAL A 55 14.31 -7.93 -4.42
CA VAL A 55 12.87 -8.02 -4.70
C VAL A 55 12.49 -9.47 -5.06
N SER A 56 13.23 -10.10 -5.97
CA SER A 56 13.00 -11.49 -6.38
C SER A 56 13.19 -12.49 -5.24
N LYS A 57 14.22 -12.31 -4.40
CA LYS A 57 14.44 -13.15 -3.19
C LYS A 57 13.30 -12.99 -2.20
N ALA A 58 12.84 -11.77 -1.94
CA ALA A 58 11.73 -11.50 -1.03
C ALA A 58 10.42 -12.13 -1.54
N PHE A 59 10.15 -12.07 -2.86
CA PHE A 59 9.01 -12.78 -3.46
C PHE A 59 9.13 -14.30 -3.35
N ASP A 60 10.30 -14.88 -3.61
CA ASP A 60 10.52 -16.33 -3.47
C ASP A 60 10.32 -16.80 -2.02
N MET A 61 10.90 -16.09 -1.06
CA MET A 61 10.73 -16.38 0.37
C MET A 61 9.27 -16.24 0.82
N SER A 62 8.58 -15.20 0.35
CA SER A 62 7.15 -15.01 0.60
C SER A 62 6.33 -16.15 0.01
N SER A 63 6.60 -16.56 -1.23
CA SER A 63 5.95 -17.70 -1.87
C SER A 63 6.11 -18.96 -1.03
N ARG A 64 7.34 -19.29 -0.61
CA ARG A 64 7.61 -20.46 0.23
C ARG A 64 6.85 -20.42 1.54
N PHE A 65 6.78 -19.25 2.19
CA PHE A 65 5.99 -19.05 3.42
C PHE A 65 4.50 -19.39 3.21
N TYR A 66 3.85 -18.86 2.17
CA TYR A 66 2.42 -19.10 1.96
C TYR A 66 2.08 -20.54 1.53
N HIS A 67 3.06 -21.26 0.98
CA HIS A 67 2.93 -22.69 0.66
C HIS A 67 3.19 -23.62 1.86
N LEU A 68 3.57 -23.08 3.02
CA LEU A 68 3.56 -23.85 4.27
C LEU A 68 2.11 -24.19 4.66
N SER A 69 1.94 -25.28 5.41
CA SER A 69 0.62 -25.63 5.97
C SER A 69 0.11 -24.54 6.91
N ASP A 70 -1.21 -24.34 6.96
CA ASP A 70 -1.83 -23.39 7.88
C ASP A 70 -1.42 -23.61 9.33
N ALA A 71 -1.25 -24.86 9.77
CA ALA A 71 -0.78 -25.18 11.13
C ALA A 71 0.63 -24.63 11.45
N VAL A 72 1.47 -24.42 10.44
CA VAL A 72 2.79 -23.78 10.60
C VAL A 72 2.65 -22.27 10.61
N LYS A 73 1.88 -21.70 9.67
CA LYS A 73 1.64 -20.25 9.60
C LYS A 73 0.93 -19.72 10.86
N GLU A 74 0.06 -20.52 11.48
CA GLU A 74 -0.64 -20.18 12.73
C GLU A 74 0.32 -19.97 13.92
N GLN A 75 1.55 -20.48 13.86
CA GLN A 75 2.57 -20.23 14.90
C GLN A 75 2.99 -18.76 14.96
N VAL A 76 2.74 -18.00 13.89
CA VAL A 76 2.98 -16.56 13.80
C VAL A 76 1.68 -15.80 13.53
N ALA A 77 0.54 -16.33 13.96
CA ALA A 77 -0.77 -15.73 13.73
C ALA A 77 -0.85 -14.30 14.28
N HIS A 78 -1.50 -13.42 13.51
CA HIS A 78 -1.79 -12.06 13.93
C HIS A 78 -2.66 -12.08 15.20
N PRO A 79 -2.26 -11.36 16.27
CA PRO A 79 -2.95 -11.43 17.54
C PRO A 79 -4.26 -10.62 17.47
N PRO A 80 -5.31 -11.02 18.21
CA PRO A 80 -6.56 -10.27 18.22
C PRO A 80 -6.34 -8.85 18.77
N GLY A 81 -7.06 -7.88 18.21
CA GLY A 81 -7.00 -6.47 18.61
C GLY A 81 -6.08 -5.61 17.76
N MET A 82 -5.82 -4.39 18.23
CA MET A 82 -5.09 -3.35 17.48
C MET A 82 -3.73 -2.99 18.10
N GLU A 83 -3.38 -3.60 19.24
CA GLU A 83 -2.18 -3.23 20.00
C GLU A 83 -0.88 -3.72 19.36
N ILE A 84 -0.90 -4.93 18.80
CA ILE A 84 0.22 -5.53 18.08
C ILE A 84 -0.24 -5.84 16.66
N HIS A 85 0.17 -4.99 15.71
CA HIS A 85 -0.17 -5.17 14.30
C HIS A 85 0.96 -5.89 13.57
N ARG A 86 1.17 -7.17 13.91
CA ARG A 86 2.23 -8.06 13.40
C ARG A 86 1.71 -9.48 13.27
N GLY A 87 2.28 -10.24 12.35
CA GLY A 87 1.97 -11.67 12.17
C GLY A 87 1.05 -11.94 10.99
N TRP A 88 0.67 -13.21 10.86
CA TRP A 88 -0.05 -13.76 9.73
C TRP A 88 -1.57 -13.71 9.94
N THR A 89 -2.26 -13.08 9.01
CA THR A 89 -3.72 -13.13 8.90
C THR A 89 -4.08 -14.21 7.87
N LYS A 90 -4.84 -15.22 8.35
CA LYS A 90 -5.32 -16.33 7.53
C LYS A 90 -6.22 -15.89 6.37
N LEU A 91 -6.45 -16.83 5.45
CA LEU A 91 -7.23 -16.59 4.24
C LEU A 91 -8.63 -16.04 4.56
N GLY A 92 -8.93 -14.85 4.04
CA GLY A 92 -10.22 -14.18 4.26
C GLY A 92 -10.45 -13.68 5.69
N GLY A 93 -9.39 -13.59 6.51
CA GLY A 93 -9.45 -13.02 7.86
C GLY A 93 -9.66 -11.52 7.90
N GLU A 94 -9.48 -10.83 6.76
CA GLU A 94 -9.72 -9.40 6.60
C GLU A 94 -10.52 -9.11 5.32
N ASN A 95 -11.20 -7.96 5.27
CA ASN A 95 -11.87 -7.45 4.08
C ASN A 95 -11.61 -5.94 3.96
N ALA A 96 -10.87 -5.51 2.95
CA ALA A 96 -10.55 -4.11 2.73
C ALA A 96 -11.80 -3.26 2.43
N SER A 97 -12.87 -3.86 1.88
CA SER A 97 -14.15 -3.15 1.69
C SER A 97 -14.88 -2.81 2.99
N ASN A 98 -14.41 -3.31 4.13
CA ASN A 98 -14.89 -2.82 5.43
C ASN A 98 -14.44 -1.40 5.73
N TYR A 99 -13.35 -0.95 5.10
CA TYR A 99 -12.81 0.38 5.30
C TYR A 99 -13.64 1.39 4.53
N SER A 100 -14.11 2.40 5.26
CA SER A 100 -14.87 3.48 4.69
C SER A 100 -13.97 4.57 4.12
N PHE A 101 -14.44 5.16 3.04
CA PHE A 101 -13.94 6.39 2.45
C PHE A 101 -15.15 7.21 1.99
N ASP A 102 -15.07 8.52 2.12
CA ASP A 102 -16.20 9.42 1.92
C ASP A 102 -16.32 9.88 0.46
N GLY A 103 -17.54 10.24 0.05
CA GLY A 103 -17.80 10.92 -1.23
C GLY A 103 -17.71 10.05 -2.49
N LEU A 104 -17.41 8.76 -2.37
CA LEU A 104 -17.11 7.86 -3.49
C LEU A 104 -17.94 6.56 -3.45
N GLU A 105 -19.22 6.67 -3.11
CA GLU A 105 -20.13 5.53 -2.93
C GLU A 105 -20.20 4.58 -4.15
N LYS A 106 -20.06 5.10 -5.39
CA LYS A 106 -20.09 4.26 -6.61
C LYS A 106 -18.87 3.36 -6.77
N LEU A 107 -17.78 3.64 -6.05
CA LEU A 107 -16.58 2.82 -6.02
C LEU A 107 -16.63 1.74 -4.92
N LYS A 108 -17.58 1.84 -3.97
CA LYS A 108 -17.67 0.89 -2.86
C LYS A 108 -18.09 -0.50 -3.34
N GLN A 109 -17.44 -1.50 -2.79
CA GLN A 109 -17.80 -2.90 -2.97
C GLN A 109 -18.42 -3.44 -1.68
N SER A 110 -19.30 -4.43 -1.80
CA SER A 110 -19.90 -5.05 -0.62
C SER A 110 -18.84 -5.75 0.23
N ALA A 111 -18.83 -5.46 1.52
CA ALA A 111 -17.97 -6.15 2.48
C ALA A 111 -18.48 -7.57 2.83
N ALA A 112 -19.71 -7.91 2.41
CA ALA A 112 -20.22 -9.27 2.53
C ALA A 112 -19.59 -10.23 1.50
N VAL A 113 -18.98 -9.70 0.43
CA VAL A 113 -18.23 -10.51 -0.53
C VAL A 113 -16.85 -10.81 0.06
N PRO A 114 -16.48 -12.09 0.24
CA PRO A 114 -15.22 -12.46 0.87
C PRO A 114 -14.00 -12.08 0.02
N GLU A 115 -12.92 -11.70 0.69
CA GLU A 115 -11.61 -11.55 0.07
C GLU A 115 -10.83 -12.86 0.17
N LYS A 116 -10.23 -13.28 -0.95
CA LYS A 116 -9.38 -14.46 -1.06
C LYS A 116 -7.92 -14.00 -1.05
N ARG A 117 -7.49 -13.55 0.12
CA ARG A 117 -6.09 -13.19 0.40
C ARG A 117 -5.66 -13.58 1.81
N GLU A 118 -4.38 -13.79 1.96
CA GLU A 118 -3.64 -13.88 3.21
C GLU A 118 -2.67 -12.69 3.30
N CYS A 119 -2.29 -12.28 4.51
CA CYS A 119 -1.21 -11.32 4.68
C CYS A 119 -0.31 -11.66 5.86
N LEU A 120 0.94 -11.22 5.80
CA LEU A 120 1.88 -11.24 6.91
C LEU A 120 2.36 -9.81 7.14
N ASP A 121 2.08 -9.28 8.33
CA ASP A 121 2.49 -7.94 8.74
C ASP A 121 3.80 -8.00 9.52
N VAL A 122 4.80 -7.26 9.02
CA VAL A 122 6.16 -7.16 9.56
C VAL A 122 6.47 -5.68 9.72
N GLY A 123 7.16 -5.26 10.77
CA GLY A 123 7.74 -3.92 10.85
C GLY A 123 9.17 -3.95 11.34
N SER A 124 9.62 -2.88 11.99
CA SER A 124 11.00 -2.83 12.52
C SER A 124 11.21 -3.78 13.71
N ASP A 125 12.28 -4.58 13.65
CA ASP A 125 12.79 -5.35 14.79
C ASP A 125 13.32 -4.45 15.93
N GLU A 126 13.54 -3.16 15.66
CA GLU A 126 14.00 -2.17 16.65
C GLU A 126 12.86 -1.74 17.60
N ARG A 127 11.63 -2.20 17.38
CA ARG A 127 10.42 -1.79 18.12
C ARG A 127 10.00 -2.85 19.15
N PRO A 128 10.51 -2.82 20.40
CA PRO A 128 10.26 -3.88 21.38
C PRO A 128 8.81 -3.93 21.89
N ASP A 129 8.06 -2.82 21.81
CA ASP A 129 6.64 -2.76 22.18
C ASP A 129 5.70 -3.36 21.12
N MET A 130 6.22 -3.70 19.93
CA MET A 130 5.47 -4.34 18.86
C MET A 130 6.37 -5.33 18.09
N PRO A 131 6.76 -6.45 18.73
CA PRO A 131 7.72 -7.38 18.17
C PRO A 131 7.15 -8.09 16.93
N ASN A 132 8.01 -8.32 15.93
CA ASN A 132 7.68 -9.16 14.80
C ASN A 132 7.50 -10.62 15.22
N MET A 133 6.63 -11.33 14.50
CA MET A 133 6.37 -12.76 14.72
C MET A 133 7.10 -13.58 13.66
N TRP A 134 8.15 -14.27 14.08
CA TRP A 134 9.02 -15.03 13.18
C TRP A 134 8.87 -16.53 13.41
N LEU A 135 8.80 -17.28 12.32
CA LEU A 135 8.95 -18.73 12.37
C LEU A 135 10.36 -19.06 12.87
N PRO A 136 10.56 -20.21 13.54
CA PRO A 136 11.90 -20.68 13.86
C PRO A 136 12.74 -20.84 12.58
N GLU A 137 14.01 -20.43 12.63
CA GLU A 137 14.93 -20.41 11.48
C GLU A 137 14.98 -21.76 10.74
N GLN A 138 14.93 -22.88 11.46
CA GLN A 138 14.92 -24.22 10.89
C GLN A 138 13.66 -24.57 10.07
N THR A 139 12.57 -23.83 10.27
CA THR A 139 11.28 -24.07 9.59
C THR A 139 11.28 -23.48 8.19
N LEU A 140 11.83 -22.26 8.06
CA LEU A 140 11.99 -21.59 6.78
C LEU A 140 13.30 -20.77 6.79
N PRO A 141 14.45 -21.43 6.52
CA PRO A 141 15.75 -20.81 6.62
C PRO A 141 15.91 -19.59 5.71
N GLY A 142 16.49 -18.52 6.23
CA GLY A 142 16.74 -17.26 5.52
C GLY A 142 15.51 -16.36 5.35
N PHE A 143 14.33 -16.77 5.83
CA PHE A 143 13.10 -15.98 5.67
C PHE A 143 13.17 -14.63 6.37
N ARG A 144 13.48 -14.65 7.67
CA ARG A 144 13.57 -13.43 8.47
C ARG A 144 14.62 -12.47 7.90
N GLU A 145 15.83 -12.97 7.63
CA GLU A 145 16.93 -12.18 7.08
C GLU A 145 16.52 -11.51 5.76
N THR A 146 16.02 -12.27 4.79
CA THR A 146 15.61 -11.75 3.49
C THR A 146 14.49 -10.70 3.60
N ILE A 147 13.48 -10.94 4.44
CA ILE A 147 12.36 -10.01 4.61
C ILE A 147 12.83 -8.73 5.33
N MET A 148 13.74 -8.82 6.29
CA MET A 148 14.27 -7.65 6.99
C MET A 148 15.26 -6.85 6.14
N ASP A 149 16.05 -7.51 5.28
CA ASP A 149 16.88 -6.82 4.28
C ASP A 149 16.00 -6.03 3.31
N PHE A 150 14.94 -6.65 2.79
CA PHE A 150 13.97 -5.97 1.95
C PHE A 150 13.27 -4.82 2.68
N HIS A 151 12.86 -5.03 3.94
CA HIS A 151 12.25 -3.99 4.78
C HIS A 151 13.19 -2.77 4.92
N GLN A 152 14.48 -2.99 5.14
CA GLN A 152 15.47 -1.93 5.29
C GLN A 152 15.71 -1.16 3.97
N GLU A 153 15.74 -1.83 2.83
CA GLU A 153 15.90 -1.15 1.53
C GLU A 153 14.62 -0.40 1.12
N ALA A 154 13.43 -0.98 1.38
CA ALA A 154 12.15 -0.32 1.13
C ALA A 154 11.95 0.93 2.02
N ARG A 155 12.48 0.93 3.25
CA ARG A 155 12.60 2.14 4.11
C ARG A 155 13.36 3.25 3.40
N GLY A 156 14.44 2.93 2.70
CA GLY A 156 15.22 3.89 1.91
C GLY A 156 14.39 4.53 0.80
N VAL A 157 13.60 3.74 0.08
CA VAL A 157 12.68 4.22 -0.97
C VAL A 157 11.68 5.21 -0.40
N VAL A 158 10.96 4.83 0.66
CA VAL A 158 9.96 5.69 1.30
C VAL A 158 10.59 7.00 1.77
N THR A 159 11.78 6.95 2.38
CA THR A 159 12.49 8.14 2.85
C THR A 159 12.82 9.09 1.71
N ALA A 160 13.29 8.56 0.58
CA ALA A 160 13.55 9.34 -0.63
C ALA A 160 12.27 9.97 -1.21
N VAL A 161 11.18 9.21 -1.27
CA VAL A 161 9.89 9.69 -1.78
C VAL A 161 9.29 10.78 -0.87
N LEU A 162 9.36 10.64 0.46
CA LEU A 162 8.89 11.67 1.40
C LEU A 162 9.64 13.00 1.21
N GLY A 163 10.97 12.96 1.05
CA GLY A 163 11.77 14.15 0.75
C GLY A 163 11.43 14.75 -0.62
N ALA A 164 11.18 13.91 -1.63
CA ALA A 164 10.75 14.35 -2.95
C ALA A 164 9.37 15.02 -2.94
N LEU A 165 8.43 14.50 -2.15
CA LEU A 165 7.11 15.13 -1.98
C LEU A 165 7.23 16.49 -1.28
N GLY A 166 8.00 16.60 -0.20
CA GLY A 166 8.20 17.87 0.51
C GLY A 166 8.83 18.94 -0.39
N LEU A 167 9.88 18.57 -1.12
CA LEU A 167 10.53 19.46 -2.09
C LEU A 167 9.62 19.82 -3.27
N GLY A 168 8.88 18.86 -3.81
CA GLY A 168 8.06 19.02 -5.01
C GLY A 168 6.81 19.84 -4.79
N ILE A 169 6.20 19.72 -3.59
CA ILE A 169 5.09 20.57 -3.14
C ILE A 169 5.57 22.01 -2.91
N GLY A 170 6.86 22.19 -2.63
CA GLY A 170 7.44 23.51 -2.35
C GLY A 170 7.25 23.92 -0.89
N LEU A 171 7.31 22.95 0.04
CA LEU A 171 7.26 23.25 1.46
C LEU A 171 8.43 24.15 1.88
N ARG A 172 8.19 25.05 2.84
CA ARG A 172 9.27 25.88 3.42
C ARG A 172 10.38 25.03 4.05
N ASP A 173 10.00 23.89 4.65
CA ASP A 173 10.89 22.83 5.07
C ASP A 173 10.71 21.61 4.15
N PRO A 174 11.60 21.38 3.18
CA PRO A 174 11.53 20.23 2.27
C PRO A 174 11.61 18.88 3.00
N ASP A 175 12.20 18.84 4.20
CA ASP A 175 12.39 17.62 4.98
C ASP A 175 11.24 17.40 5.98
N TYR A 176 10.20 18.25 5.98
CA TYR A 176 9.07 18.19 6.91
C TYR A 176 8.49 16.78 7.04
N PHE A 177 8.18 16.13 5.92
CA PHE A 177 7.62 14.78 5.95
C PHE A 177 8.63 13.75 6.45
N THR A 178 9.88 13.80 5.99
CA THR A 178 10.92 12.86 6.42
C THR A 178 11.16 12.94 7.93
N ASN A 179 11.18 14.15 8.49
CA ASN A 179 11.36 14.39 9.92
C ASN A 179 10.16 13.92 10.75
N LEU A 180 8.95 13.94 10.17
CA LEU A 180 7.73 13.53 10.84
C LEU A 180 7.55 12.00 10.89
N HIS A 181 8.18 11.25 9.98
CA HIS A 181 8.03 9.79 9.86
C HIS A 181 9.19 9.04 10.53
N PRO A 182 9.03 8.60 11.80
CA PRO A 182 10.04 7.77 12.45
C PRO A 182 10.08 6.39 11.79
N PRO A 183 11.19 5.99 11.13
CA PRO A 183 11.15 4.81 10.28
C PRO A 183 10.90 3.48 11.00
N ILE A 184 11.16 3.42 12.31
CA ILE A 184 10.84 2.31 13.21
C ILE A 184 9.34 1.96 13.24
N ARG A 185 8.47 2.89 12.84
CA ARG A 185 7.02 2.69 12.83
C ARG A 185 6.48 2.10 11.54
N ASN A 186 7.23 2.20 10.45
CA ASN A 186 6.85 1.67 9.16
C ASN A 186 6.60 0.16 9.26
N HIS A 187 5.75 -0.34 8.36
CA HIS A 187 5.48 -1.76 8.26
C HIS A 187 5.45 -2.21 6.81
N LEU A 188 5.90 -3.44 6.60
CA LEU A 188 5.76 -4.23 5.40
C LEU A 188 4.57 -5.16 5.56
N ARG A 189 3.62 -5.06 4.64
CA ARG A 189 2.58 -6.06 4.45
C ARG A 189 2.96 -6.93 3.26
N VAL A 190 3.24 -8.20 3.53
CA VAL A 190 3.39 -9.23 2.51
C VAL A 190 1.98 -9.75 2.22
N LEU A 191 1.52 -9.70 0.96
CA LEU A 191 0.18 -10.15 0.57
C LEU A 191 0.26 -11.29 -0.42
N TYR A 192 -0.60 -12.29 -0.22
CA TYR A 192 -0.80 -13.39 -1.15
C TYR A 192 -2.27 -13.58 -1.48
N SER A 193 -2.62 -13.56 -2.77
CA SER A 193 -3.91 -14.04 -3.26
C SER A 193 -3.71 -15.41 -3.91
N PRO A 194 -4.23 -16.50 -3.33
CA PRO A 194 -4.08 -17.83 -3.90
C PRO A 194 -4.81 -17.98 -5.25
N PRO A 195 -4.46 -19.02 -6.03
CA PRO A 195 -5.26 -19.45 -7.15
C PRO A 195 -6.72 -19.72 -6.76
N ILE A 196 -7.65 -19.10 -7.48
CA ILE A 196 -9.10 -19.33 -7.35
C ILE A 196 -9.75 -19.38 -8.74
N PRO A 197 -10.91 -20.04 -8.90
CA PRO A 197 -11.65 -20.05 -10.17
C PRO A 197 -11.95 -18.63 -10.66
N ALA A 198 -11.63 -18.33 -11.92
CA ALA A 198 -11.93 -17.02 -12.52
C ALA A 198 -13.42 -16.66 -12.40
N ALA A 199 -14.29 -17.67 -12.51
CA ALA A 199 -15.73 -17.51 -12.41
C ALA A 199 -16.18 -16.90 -11.07
N GLU A 200 -15.49 -17.18 -9.95
CA GLU A 200 -15.83 -16.59 -8.64
C GLU A 200 -15.56 -15.08 -8.60
N LEU A 201 -14.49 -14.63 -9.28
CA LEU A 201 -14.17 -13.21 -9.40
C LEU A 201 -15.09 -12.51 -10.40
N GLU A 202 -15.34 -13.15 -11.55
CA GLU A 202 -16.20 -12.63 -12.62
C GLU A 202 -17.66 -12.46 -12.15
N SER A 203 -18.17 -13.40 -11.33
CA SER A 203 -19.52 -13.32 -10.77
C SER A 203 -19.63 -12.39 -9.56
N GLY A 204 -18.51 -11.89 -9.04
CA GLY A 204 -18.47 -11.14 -7.77
C GLY A 204 -18.75 -11.98 -6.53
N ALA A 205 -18.63 -13.31 -6.60
CA ALA A 205 -18.75 -14.20 -5.45
C ALA A 205 -17.52 -14.12 -4.52
N ALA A 206 -16.37 -13.69 -5.07
CA ALA A 206 -15.14 -13.43 -4.34
C ALA A 206 -14.44 -12.15 -4.87
N LYS A 207 -13.52 -11.62 -4.07
CA LYS A 207 -12.58 -10.55 -4.45
C LYS A 207 -11.16 -10.99 -4.09
N ARG A 208 -10.13 -10.42 -4.72
CA ARG A 208 -8.74 -10.57 -4.21
C ARG A 208 -8.44 -9.52 -3.15
N MET A 209 -8.76 -8.27 -3.44
CA MET A 209 -8.78 -7.19 -2.46
C MET A 209 -9.83 -6.17 -2.87
N GLY A 210 -10.68 -5.79 -1.93
CA GLY A 210 -11.75 -4.86 -2.13
C GLY A 210 -11.26 -3.42 -2.32
N THR A 211 -12.17 -2.57 -2.80
CA THR A 211 -11.89 -1.14 -2.96
C THR A 211 -11.70 -0.49 -1.59
N HIS A 212 -10.59 0.22 -1.43
CA HIS A 212 -10.23 0.96 -0.22
C HIS A 212 -9.28 2.13 -0.54
N THR A 213 -9.06 3.00 0.43
CA THR A 213 -7.99 4.00 0.45
C THR A 213 -7.09 3.73 1.65
N ASP A 214 -5.80 4.01 1.53
CA ASP A 214 -4.87 3.79 2.65
C ASP A 214 -5.04 4.80 3.77
N PHE A 215 -4.87 4.32 5.01
CA PHE A 215 -4.84 5.16 6.21
C PHE A 215 -3.44 5.63 6.56
N SER A 216 -2.41 4.85 6.19
CA SER A 216 -1.02 5.29 6.24
C SER A 216 -0.83 6.43 5.24
N PRO A 217 -0.03 7.46 5.55
CA PRO A 217 0.26 8.56 4.64
C PRO A 217 0.67 8.11 3.23
N LEU A 218 1.50 7.09 3.14
CA LEU A 218 2.11 6.67 1.88
C LEU A 218 2.42 5.17 1.89
N ALA A 219 2.28 4.52 0.74
CA ALA A 219 2.78 3.17 0.52
C ALA A 219 3.54 3.05 -0.81
N VAL A 220 4.60 2.25 -0.81
CA VAL A 220 5.26 1.76 -2.03
C VAL A 220 4.98 0.27 -2.19
N ILE A 221 4.45 -0.11 -3.36
CA ILE A 221 3.95 -1.46 -3.62
C ILE A 221 4.82 -2.10 -4.70
N PHE A 222 5.47 -3.20 -4.34
CA PHE A 222 6.12 -4.10 -5.29
C PHE A 222 5.12 -5.19 -5.63
N GLN A 223 4.91 -5.47 -6.90
CA GLN A 223 3.97 -6.49 -7.35
C GLN A 223 4.65 -7.45 -8.33
N ASP A 224 4.20 -8.71 -8.30
CA ASP A 224 4.59 -9.68 -9.31
C ASP A 224 3.96 -9.38 -10.68
N ASP A 225 4.22 -10.27 -11.64
CA ASP A 225 3.74 -10.15 -13.02
C ASP A 225 2.29 -10.64 -13.23
N CYS A 226 1.55 -10.96 -12.16
CA CYS A 226 0.17 -11.45 -12.23
C CYS A 226 -0.81 -10.32 -12.54
N GLY A 227 -0.56 -9.11 -12.00
CA GLY A 227 -1.41 -7.94 -12.17
C GLY A 227 -2.68 -7.97 -11.33
N GLY A 228 -3.71 -7.25 -11.77
CA GLY A 228 -5.00 -7.12 -11.08
C GLY A 228 -5.10 -5.90 -10.14
N LEU A 229 -3.99 -5.25 -9.78
CA LEU A 229 -4.04 -3.96 -9.08
C LEU A 229 -4.71 -2.92 -9.98
N GLN A 230 -5.66 -2.17 -9.42
CA GLN A 230 -6.51 -1.23 -10.13
C GLN A 230 -6.67 0.04 -9.30
N MET A 231 -6.51 1.21 -9.94
CA MET A 231 -6.71 2.53 -9.33
C MET A 231 -7.92 3.22 -9.92
N ALA A 232 -8.75 3.83 -9.09
CA ALA A 232 -9.83 4.70 -9.56
C ALA A 232 -9.27 6.00 -10.15
N ASN A 233 -10.09 6.74 -10.90
CA ASN A 233 -9.72 8.08 -11.31
C ASN A 233 -9.86 9.07 -10.11
N PRO A 234 -8.83 9.85 -9.75
CA PRO A 234 -8.88 10.77 -8.60
C PRO A 234 -9.95 11.86 -8.70
N TYR A 235 -10.47 12.12 -9.90
CA TYR A 235 -11.39 13.23 -10.19
C TYR A 235 -12.74 12.78 -10.73
N LYS A 236 -12.99 11.46 -10.82
CA LYS A 236 -14.27 10.90 -11.28
C LYS A 236 -14.79 9.85 -10.30
N ASN A 237 -16.06 9.99 -9.93
CA ASN A 237 -16.81 8.98 -9.17
C ASN A 237 -17.73 8.21 -10.14
N ASP A 238 -17.15 7.68 -11.22
CA ASP A 238 -17.89 6.98 -12.29
C ASP A 238 -17.87 5.45 -12.16
N GLY A 239 -17.15 4.92 -11.16
CA GLY A 239 -17.01 3.48 -10.96
C GLY A 239 -15.89 2.85 -11.81
N VAL A 240 -15.13 3.65 -12.56
CA VAL A 240 -14.10 3.15 -13.47
C VAL A 240 -12.76 3.04 -12.76
N PHE A 241 -12.08 1.91 -13.00
CA PHE A 241 -10.73 1.65 -12.53
C PHE A 241 -9.79 1.41 -13.72
N THR A 242 -8.57 1.92 -13.60
CA THR A 242 -7.47 1.69 -14.55
C THR A 242 -6.54 0.62 -14.00
N ASP A 243 -6.17 -0.35 -14.83
CA ASP A 243 -5.20 -1.39 -14.47
C ASP A 243 -3.81 -0.79 -14.26
N VAL A 244 -3.23 -1.06 -13.09
CA VAL A 244 -1.82 -0.79 -12.81
C VAL A 244 -1.00 -1.96 -13.31
N THR A 245 -0.76 -1.98 -14.62
CA THR A 245 -0.04 -3.08 -15.26
C THR A 245 1.35 -3.29 -14.65
N PRO A 246 1.74 -4.51 -14.26
CA PRO A 246 3.07 -4.74 -13.71
C PRO A 246 4.18 -4.33 -14.69
N ILE A 247 5.16 -3.57 -14.19
CA ILE A 247 6.38 -3.20 -14.91
C ILE A 247 7.55 -3.67 -14.06
N GLU A 248 8.45 -4.43 -14.66
CA GLU A 248 9.64 -4.96 -13.98
C GLU A 248 10.51 -3.83 -13.42
N SER A 249 11.15 -4.07 -12.27
CA SER A 249 12.03 -3.10 -11.60
C SER A 249 11.36 -1.76 -11.27
N THR A 250 10.05 -1.79 -11.03
CA THR A 250 9.28 -0.64 -10.53
C THR A 250 8.64 -0.95 -9.19
N CYS A 251 8.40 0.08 -8.39
CA CYS A 251 7.37 0.06 -7.36
C CYS A 251 6.27 1.07 -7.69
N VAL A 252 5.06 0.81 -7.21
CA VAL A 252 3.90 1.68 -7.38
C VAL A 252 3.75 2.53 -6.13
N LEU A 253 3.74 3.86 -6.29
CA LEU A 253 3.50 4.79 -5.21
C LEU A 253 2.00 5.05 -5.07
N THR A 254 1.51 5.00 -3.83
CA THR A 254 0.15 5.39 -3.43
C THR A 254 0.22 6.36 -2.27
N LEU A 255 -0.73 7.30 -2.25
CA LEU A 255 -0.92 8.26 -1.17
C LEU A 255 -2.21 7.92 -0.43
N GLY A 256 -2.16 7.96 0.89
CA GLY A 256 -3.32 7.72 1.74
C GLY A 256 -3.97 9.00 2.24
N GLN A 257 -5.00 8.83 3.05
CA GLN A 257 -5.83 9.91 3.57
C GLN A 257 -5.04 11.04 4.28
N PRO A 258 -3.94 10.76 5.02
CA PRO A 258 -3.17 11.84 5.63
C PRO A 258 -2.54 12.81 4.63
N PHE A 259 -2.02 12.32 3.50
CA PHE A 259 -1.43 13.18 2.47
C PHE A 259 -2.49 14.02 1.75
N GLU A 260 -3.68 13.49 1.52
CA GLU A 260 -4.79 14.28 0.99
C GLU A 260 -5.16 15.43 1.94
N ARG A 261 -5.19 15.17 3.25
CA ARG A 261 -5.48 16.19 4.26
C ARG A 261 -4.37 17.24 4.37
N TRP A 262 -3.10 16.83 4.47
CA TRP A 262 -1.97 17.76 4.50
C TRP A 262 -1.94 18.69 3.29
N THR A 263 -2.22 18.13 2.11
CA THR A 263 -2.20 18.90 0.87
C THR A 263 -3.53 19.59 0.56
N ASN A 264 -4.47 19.62 1.52
CA ASN A 264 -5.77 20.24 1.36
C ASN A 264 -6.53 19.77 0.10
N GLY A 265 -6.38 18.50 -0.28
CA GLY A 265 -7.03 17.91 -1.45
C GLY A 265 -6.28 18.09 -2.77
N PHE A 266 -5.10 18.73 -2.76
CA PHE A 266 -4.24 18.89 -3.92
C PHE A 266 -3.68 17.55 -4.42
N LEU A 267 -3.20 16.70 -3.51
CA LEU A 267 -2.95 15.28 -3.77
C LEU A 267 -4.13 14.46 -3.25
N LYS A 268 -4.44 13.35 -3.91
CA LYS A 268 -5.64 12.54 -3.63
C LYS A 268 -5.28 11.18 -3.05
N ALA A 269 -6.03 10.75 -2.04
CA ALA A 269 -6.01 9.38 -1.57
C ALA A 269 -6.91 8.54 -2.49
N VAL A 270 -6.32 7.92 -3.50
CA VAL A 270 -7.10 7.29 -4.57
C VAL A 270 -7.59 5.91 -4.17
N PRO A 271 -8.90 5.64 -4.30
CA PRO A 271 -9.42 4.30 -4.06
C PRO A 271 -8.81 3.30 -5.03
N HIS A 272 -8.40 2.16 -4.51
CA HIS A 272 -7.77 1.12 -5.29
C HIS A 272 -8.19 -0.27 -4.79
N ARG A 273 -8.01 -1.27 -5.66
CA ARG A 273 -8.45 -2.64 -5.42
C ARG A 273 -7.54 -3.64 -6.13
N VAL A 274 -7.71 -4.92 -5.82
CA VAL A 274 -7.12 -6.02 -6.60
C VAL A 274 -8.25 -6.84 -7.22
N ALA A 275 -8.37 -6.73 -8.53
CA ALA A 275 -9.32 -7.43 -9.38
C ALA A 275 -8.74 -8.74 -9.94
N ILE A 276 -9.50 -9.36 -10.84
CA ILE A 276 -9.07 -10.49 -11.64
C ILE A 276 -7.84 -10.12 -12.50
N PRO A 277 -6.85 -11.01 -12.68
CA PRO A 277 -5.73 -10.77 -13.58
C PRO A 277 -6.22 -10.41 -15.00
N PRO A 278 -5.68 -9.35 -15.64
CA PRO A 278 -6.21 -8.88 -16.91
C PRO A 278 -5.78 -9.74 -18.11
N ARG A 279 -4.73 -10.57 -17.97
CA ARG A 279 -4.14 -11.31 -19.09
C ARG A 279 -4.48 -12.79 -19.07
N ALA A 280 -4.82 -13.32 -20.24
CA ALA A 280 -5.19 -14.73 -20.42
C ALA A 280 -4.07 -15.73 -20.05
N ASP A 281 -2.80 -15.34 -20.17
CA ASP A 281 -1.64 -16.14 -19.76
C ASP A 281 -1.38 -16.12 -18.23
N ARG A 282 -2.38 -15.68 -17.46
CA ARG A 282 -2.42 -15.74 -15.99
C ARG A 282 -3.52 -16.65 -15.48
N PHE A 283 -4.02 -17.52 -16.36
CA PHE A 283 -5.03 -18.53 -16.06
C PHE A 283 -4.56 -19.90 -16.52
N ASP A 284 -4.80 -20.92 -15.71
CA ASP A 284 -4.37 -22.29 -15.96
C ASP A 284 -5.53 -23.29 -15.83
N GLY A 285 -5.42 -24.43 -16.52
CA GLY A 285 -6.34 -25.56 -16.38
C GLY A 285 -7.72 -25.39 -17.06
N ALA A 286 -8.50 -26.48 -17.05
CA ALA A 286 -9.81 -26.53 -17.71
C ALA A 286 -10.86 -25.60 -17.07
N GLU A 287 -10.74 -25.33 -15.76
CA GLU A 287 -11.66 -24.47 -14.99
C GLU A 287 -11.24 -22.99 -14.96
N ARG A 288 -10.20 -22.59 -15.72
CA ARG A 288 -9.61 -21.23 -15.71
C ARG A 288 -9.29 -20.76 -14.30
N MET A 289 -8.35 -21.43 -13.63
CA MET A 289 -7.85 -21.00 -12.34
C MET A 289 -6.94 -19.79 -12.51
N THR A 290 -7.15 -18.73 -11.73
CA THR A 290 -6.23 -17.60 -11.70
C THR A 290 -4.86 -18.03 -11.14
N ARG A 291 -3.76 -17.43 -11.60
CA ARG A 291 -2.43 -17.64 -10.99
C ARG A 291 -2.35 -16.97 -9.61
N GLY A 292 -1.62 -17.58 -8.67
CA GLY A 292 -1.30 -16.95 -7.39
C GLY A 292 -0.63 -15.59 -7.59
N ARG A 293 -0.98 -14.60 -6.76
CA ARG A 293 -0.44 -13.23 -6.82
C ARG A 293 0.22 -12.86 -5.52
N LEU A 294 1.45 -12.37 -5.59
CA LEU A 294 2.17 -11.76 -4.49
C LEU A 294 2.33 -10.26 -4.68
N SER A 295 2.26 -9.52 -3.58
CA SER A 295 2.70 -8.12 -3.52
C SER A 295 3.31 -7.80 -2.16
N LEU A 296 4.30 -6.92 -2.15
CA LEU A 296 4.98 -6.41 -0.96
C LEU A 296 4.63 -4.92 -0.85
N ALA A 297 3.75 -4.56 0.08
CA ALA A 297 3.34 -3.17 0.30
C ALA A 297 4.07 -2.63 1.55
N TYR A 298 4.94 -1.64 1.36
CA TYR A 298 5.67 -1.01 2.45
C TYR A 298 5.07 0.35 2.76
N PHE A 299 4.54 0.51 3.97
CA PHE A 299 3.81 1.68 4.43
C PHE A 299 4.70 2.58 5.29
N ALA A 300 4.66 3.87 4.98
CA ALA A 300 5.23 4.92 5.82
C ALA A 300 4.19 5.29 6.88
N ASP A 301 4.49 5.05 8.16
CA ASP A 301 3.56 5.29 9.25
C ASP A 301 3.99 6.42 10.17
N LEU A 302 3.01 6.93 10.91
CA LEU A 302 3.17 7.99 11.87
C LEU A 302 2.89 7.52 13.30
N VAL A 303 3.26 8.38 14.26
CA VAL A 303 2.80 8.24 15.64
C VAL A 303 1.28 8.47 15.67
N PRO A 304 0.50 7.68 16.43
CA PRO A 304 -0.96 7.78 16.39
C PRO A 304 -1.49 9.17 16.75
N ASP A 305 -0.80 9.89 17.63
CA ASP A 305 -1.24 11.20 18.10
C ASP A 305 -0.67 12.35 17.24
N THR A 306 0.02 12.05 16.12
CA THR A 306 0.40 13.05 15.13
C THR A 306 -0.84 13.71 14.55
N VAL A 307 -0.91 15.04 14.64
CA VAL A 307 -1.99 15.86 14.08
C VAL A 307 -1.75 16.06 12.59
N ILE A 308 -2.79 15.78 11.81
CA ILE A 308 -2.85 15.95 10.36
C ILE A 308 -3.82 17.08 10.06
N GLU A 309 -3.29 18.14 9.47
CA GLU A 309 -4.09 19.28 9.04
C GLU A 309 -3.53 19.91 7.76
N PRO A 310 -4.36 20.64 6.98
CA PRO A 310 -3.90 21.35 5.80
C PRO A 310 -2.67 22.22 6.08
N LEU A 311 -1.59 21.96 5.33
CA LEU A 311 -0.35 22.72 5.41
C LEU A 311 -0.59 24.15 4.90
N PRO A 312 0.00 25.18 5.52
CA PRO A 312 -0.16 26.57 5.08
C PRO A 312 0.16 26.80 3.61
N GLU A 313 1.15 26.07 3.07
CA GLU A 313 1.57 26.12 1.67
C GLU A 313 0.52 25.57 0.69
N CYS A 314 -0.49 24.82 1.19
CA CYS A 314 -1.56 24.21 0.41
C CYS A 314 -2.93 24.90 0.62
N VAL A 315 -2.95 26.06 1.30
CA VAL A 315 -4.15 26.84 1.57
C VAL A 315 -3.95 28.28 1.08
N ASP A 316 -4.84 28.73 0.22
CA ASP A 316 -4.86 30.12 -0.27
C ASP A 316 -6.30 30.60 -0.49
N ASP A 317 -6.48 31.86 -0.89
CA ASP A 317 -7.81 32.46 -1.11
C ASP A 317 -8.62 31.73 -2.19
N GLY A 318 -7.97 31.05 -3.14
CA GLY A 318 -8.58 30.23 -4.18
C GLY A 318 -8.84 28.77 -3.76
N HIS A 319 -8.13 28.29 -2.74
CA HIS A 319 -8.22 26.93 -2.19
C HIS A 319 -8.32 27.01 -0.66
N PRO A 320 -9.49 27.41 -0.12
CA PRO A 320 -9.68 27.52 1.31
C PRO A 320 -9.56 26.16 1.99
N ARG A 321 -9.33 26.18 3.30
CA ARG A 321 -9.19 24.97 4.12
C ARG A 321 -10.41 24.06 3.97
N LEU A 322 -10.20 22.83 3.49
CA LEU A 322 -11.22 21.80 3.29
C LEU A 322 -11.32 20.80 4.44
N PHE A 323 -10.24 20.63 5.20
CA PHE A 323 -10.15 19.62 6.26
C PHE A 323 -9.86 20.25 7.62
N ASP A 324 -10.60 19.81 8.62
CA ASP A 324 -10.28 20.07 10.03
C ASP A 324 -9.09 19.21 10.50
N PRO A 325 -8.33 19.67 11.52
CA PRO A 325 -7.28 18.86 12.12
C PRO A 325 -7.82 17.53 12.63
N VAL A 326 -7.06 16.46 12.42
CA VAL A 326 -7.40 15.11 12.92
C VAL A 326 -6.12 14.36 13.23
N THR A 327 -6.12 13.52 14.27
CA THR A 327 -4.97 12.66 14.56
C THR A 327 -4.95 11.43 13.67
N ILE A 328 -3.78 10.82 13.48
CA ILE A 328 -3.67 9.53 12.78
C ILE A 328 -4.54 8.47 13.44
N ARG A 329 -4.57 8.43 14.76
CA ARG A 329 -5.44 7.54 15.55
C ARG A 329 -6.91 7.72 15.18
N GLU A 330 -7.37 8.96 15.06
CA GLU A 330 -8.76 9.25 14.67
C GLU A 330 -9.03 8.88 13.21
N ILE A 331 -8.09 9.08 12.29
CA ILE A 331 -8.23 8.62 10.89
C ILE A 331 -8.45 7.10 10.87
N PHE A 332 -7.59 6.34 11.56
CA PHE A 332 -7.74 4.89 11.68
C PHE A 332 -9.09 4.54 12.36
N GLN A 333 -9.38 5.11 13.53
CA GLN A 333 -10.61 4.82 14.28
C GLN A 333 -11.88 5.16 13.50
N ASN A 334 -11.92 6.25 12.73
CA ASN A 334 -13.09 6.62 11.92
C ASN A 334 -13.26 5.64 10.75
N GLY A 335 -12.15 5.20 10.16
CA GLY A 335 -12.14 4.08 9.20
C GLY A 335 -12.77 2.81 9.77
N TYR A 336 -12.50 2.52 11.05
CA TYR A 336 -13.02 1.34 11.79
C TYR A 336 -14.43 1.52 12.39
N LYS A 337 -14.81 2.67 12.95
CA LYS A 337 -16.12 2.90 13.60
C LYS A 337 -17.30 2.80 12.63
N MET A 338 -17.04 3.00 11.34
CA MET A 338 -18.02 2.73 10.28
C MET A 338 -18.29 1.21 10.08
N MET A 339 -17.44 0.31 10.60
CA MET A 339 -17.72 -1.14 10.71
C MET A 339 -18.72 -1.49 11.81
N GLU A 340 -18.53 -0.96 13.03
CA GLU A 340 -19.32 -1.37 14.21
C GLU A 340 -20.81 -1.01 14.08
N SER A 341 -21.13 0.08 13.37
CA SER A 341 -22.53 0.47 13.08
C SER A 341 -23.32 -0.57 12.28
N ARG A 342 -22.66 -1.57 11.67
CA ARG A 342 -23.29 -2.63 10.88
C ARG A 342 -23.29 -4.01 11.53
N TYR A 343 -22.53 -4.25 12.60
CA TYR A 343 -22.41 -5.57 13.26
C TYR A 343 -22.82 -5.60 14.73
N GLY A 344 -23.17 -4.47 15.36
CA GLY A 344 -23.86 -4.49 16.66
C GLY A 344 -23.04 -5.00 17.85
N GLU A 345 -21.73 -5.17 17.72
CA GLU A 345 -20.86 -5.48 18.86
C GLU A 345 -20.08 -4.23 19.27
N LYS A 346 -20.39 -3.75 20.48
CA LYS A 346 -19.60 -2.74 21.18
C LYS A 346 -18.34 -3.41 21.71
N VAL A 347 -17.17 -3.04 21.23
CA VAL A 347 -15.95 -3.26 22.02
C VAL A 347 -15.96 -2.25 23.15
N SER A 348 -16.07 -2.73 24.38
CA SER A 348 -15.98 -1.89 25.58
C SER A 348 -14.61 -1.21 25.62
N SER A 349 -14.59 0.13 25.61
CA SER A 349 -13.42 0.90 25.98
C SER A 349 -13.08 0.61 27.44
N SER A 350 -11.94 -0.04 27.68
CA SER A 350 -11.23 -0.01 28.97
C SER A 350 -9.84 0.55 28.75
#